data_AF-A0A0U5GCT5-F1
#
_entry.id   AF-A0A0U5GCT5-F1
#
_cell.length_a   1.000
_cell.length_b   1.000
_cell.length_c   1.000
_cell.angle_alpha   90.00
_cell.angle_beta   90.00
_cell.angle_gamma   90.00
#
_symmetry.space_group_name_H-M   'P 1'
#
loop_
_entity.id
_entity.type
_entity.pdbx_description
1 polymer ?
#
loop_
_entity_poly.entity_id
_entity_poly.type
_entity_poly.pdbx_seq_one_letter_code
_entity_poly.pdbx_strand_id
1 'polypeptide(L)'
;MPARAFNKLVIAVSGTFPGYKQADLRKIVESQGATFSATVGADCTHLVTTQKEVEKNSTKFQQACGIQKCEIVTLNWLLDSDKANKPISEKSYHFGTHNPENKSQSDAAPAKAEKKRSAKDALDADDDETNKKLKNGVEDAQRVTSEKAGKLKVDIDEGYYPNGVGWSGPSVYVDKSGLIWDATLNQTVAAANNNKFYRIQLLVSSDGTMYQTWTRWGRVGENGQSAHLGSGSLDDAQRFFEKKFKDKSGLAWKDRLNTPKANKYTFIERNYEESDDEDEAETKPGKAVSKTVQSKLPKAVQNLVSFIFNQEYFLSTMAQMSYDAKKLPLGKLSKRTLQTGFATLKELAELAATPTLATSRYGMQFQAAMEQLSNRYFTTIPHVFGRNRPPVLNDQAYIKKEVELLETLTDMEVANSIMKDASKVEDVNPIDRQYEGLGMQEMTPLDHSSTEFQELQNYLTESRGATHHLRYKVRAVFAIWISDTDIE
;
A
#
# COMPACT_ATOMS: atom_id res chain seq x y z
N MET A 1 32.65 -33.73 -4.28
CA MET A 1 31.98 -33.93 -2.98
C MET A 1 31.20 -35.23 -3.08
N PRO A 2 31.41 -36.24 -2.21
CA PRO A 2 30.60 -37.45 -2.27
C PRO A 2 29.14 -37.08 -2.02
N ALA A 3 28.22 -37.69 -2.77
CA ALA A 3 26.78 -37.44 -2.63
C ALA A 3 26.37 -37.72 -1.17
N ARG A 4 25.92 -36.68 -0.46
CA ARG A 4 25.46 -36.80 0.92
C ARG A 4 24.23 -37.71 0.91
N ALA A 5 24.30 -38.85 1.58
CA ALA A 5 23.11 -39.63 1.91
C ALA A 5 22.58 -39.12 3.27
N PHE A 6 21.27 -39.08 3.43
CA PHE A 6 20.59 -38.65 4.65
C PHE A 6 20.95 -39.45 5.91
N ASN A 7 21.49 -40.66 5.73
CA ASN A 7 21.90 -41.59 6.79
C ASN A 7 22.93 -41.09 7.80
N LYS A 8 23.54 -39.92 7.57
CA LYS A 8 24.49 -39.28 8.50
C LYS A 8 23.93 -38.02 9.16
N LEU A 9 22.66 -37.69 8.92
CA LEU A 9 22.05 -36.49 9.46
C LEU A 9 21.26 -36.81 10.72
N VAL A 10 21.45 -35.99 11.76
CA VAL A 10 20.65 -35.99 12.99
C VAL A 10 19.88 -34.68 12.99
N ILE A 11 18.57 -34.76 12.76
CA ILE A 11 17.73 -33.59 12.51
C ILE A 11 16.82 -33.40 13.72
N ALA A 12 16.94 -32.23 14.36
CA ALA A 12 16.01 -31.76 15.37
C ALA A 12 15.04 -30.75 14.78
N VAL A 13 13.84 -30.70 15.33
CA VAL A 13 12.79 -29.76 14.92
C VAL A 13 12.36 -28.88 16.10
N SER A 14 12.19 -27.59 15.86
CA SER A 14 11.67 -26.62 16.84
C SER A 14 10.62 -25.69 16.23
N GLY A 15 9.56 -25.41 16.99
CA GLY A 15 8.47 -24.53 16.56
C GLY A 15 7.25 -25.24 15.99
N THR A 16 6.27 -24.42 15.61
CA THR A 16 5.00 -24.85 15.01
C THR A 16 5.01 -24.52 13.52
N PHE A 17 4.78 -25.53 12.69
CA PHE A 17 4.76 -25.39 11.23
C PHE A 17 3.31 -25.55 10.74
N PRO A 18 2.75 -24.54 10.04
CA PRO A 18 1.46 -24.69 9.37
C PRO A 18 1.50 -25.92 8.44
N GLY A 19 0.43 -26.72 8.45
CA GLY A 19 0.34 -27.95 7.65
C GLY A 19 1.06 -29.19 8.18
N TYR A 20 2.00 -29.07 9.12
CA TYR A 20 2.82 -30.19 9.57
C TYR A 20 2.80 -30.37 11.08
N LYS A 21 2.35 -31.53 11.56
CA LYS A 21 2.58 -31.91 12.97
C LYS A 21 4.00 -32.42 13.14
N GLN A 22 4.53 -32.34 14.36
CA GLN A 22 5.85 -32.88 14.70
C GLN A 22 6.01 -34.37 14.33
N ALA A 23 4.92 -35.14 14.42
CA ALA A 23 4.91 -36.55 13.99
C ALA A 23 5.06 -36.71 12.47
N ASP A 24 4.56 -35.77 11.66
CA ASP A 24 4.67 -35.79 10.21
C ASP A 24 6.09 -35.45 9.77
N LEU A 25 6.69 -34.43 10.38
CA LEU A 25 8.09 -34.06 10.15
C LEU A 25 9.06 -35.17 10.56
N ARG A 26 8.77 -35.86 11.67
CA ARG A 26 9.53 -37.04 12.08
C ARG A 26 9.49 -38.14 11.01
N LYS A 27 8.32 -38.44 10.45
CA LYS A 27 8.18 -39.43 9.37
C LYS A 27 8.98 -39.04 8.13
N ILE A 28 8.97 -37.76 7.74
CA ILE A 28 9.76 -37.27 6.59
C ILE A 28 11.26 -37.52 6.82
N VAL A 29 11.78 -37.10 7.98
CA VAL A 29 13.19 -37.30 8.36
C VAL A 29 13.58 -38.80 8.34
N GLU A 30 12.78 -39.64 8.99
CA GLU A 30 13.06 -41.08 9.10
C GLU A 30 12.91 -41.81 7.75
N SER A 31 11.95 -41.40 6.90
CA SER A 31 11.73 -42.01 5.57
C SER A 31 12.89 -41.82 4.60
N GLN A 32 13.65 -40.74 4.77
CA GLN A 32 14.86 -40.46 4.00
C GLN A 32 16.11 -41.14 4.59
N GLY A 33 15.97 -41.80 5.74
CA GLY A 33 17.05 -42.49 6.44
C GLY A 33 17.87 -41.63 7.40
N ALA A 34 17.46 -40.39 7.67
CA ALA A 34 18.06 -39.55 8.71
C ALA A 34 17.50 -39.88 10.10
N THR A 35 18.27 -39.55 11.15
CA THR A 35 17.84 -39.76 12.53
C THR A 35 17.09 -38.54 13.04
N PHE A 36 15.82 -38.71 13.43
CA PHE A 36 15.06 -37.66 14.10
C PHE A 36 15.45 -37.58 15.58
N SER A 37 15.78 -36.38 16.06
CA SER A 37 16.05 -36.12 17.48
C SER A 37 15.01 -35.19 18.09
N ALA A 38 14.43 -35.59 19.23
CA ALA A 38 13.47 -34.77 19.98
C ALA A 38 14.15 -33.58 20.68
N THR A 39 15.45 -33.66 20.95
CA THR A 39 16.28 -32.66 21.62
C THR A 39 17.47 -32.26 20.75
N VAL A 40 18.10 -31.13 21.06
CA VAL A 40 19.34 -30.71 20.37
C VAL A 40 20.53 -31.22 21.17
N GLY A 41 21.01 -32.42 20.80
CA GLY A 41 22.20 -33.06 21.38
C GLY A 41 23.49 -32.70 20.62
N ALA A 42 24.66 -33.11 21.14
CA ALA A 42 25.96 -32.80 20.56
C ALA A 42 26.19 -33.38 19.15
N ASP A 43 25.41 -34.40 18.78
CA ASP A 43 25.39 -35.06 17.47
C ASP A 43 24.41 -34.43 16.47
N CYS A 44 23.62 -33.42 16.90
CA CYS A 44 22.66 -32.72 16.05
C CYS A 44 23.36 -32.00 14.89
N THR A 45 23.03 -32.40 13.66
CA THR A 45 23.63 -31.82 12.45
C THR A 45 22.75 -30.73 11.84
N HIS A 46 21.43 -30.79 12.03
CA HIS A 46 20.51 -29.77 11.50
C HIS A 46 19.41 -29.45 12.51
N LEU A 47 19.14 -28.16 12.69
CA LEU A 47 17.94 -27.68 13.36
C LEU A 47 16.98 -27.09 12.32
N VAL A 48 15.88 -27.79 12.05
CA VAL A 48 14.77 -27.27 11.26
C VAL A 48 13.86 -26.46 12.19
N THR A 49 13.80 -25.15 11.99
CA THR A 49 13.09 -24.24 12.89
C THR A 49 12.28 -23.18 12.13
N THR A 50 11.61 -22.30 12.85
CA THR A 50 10.86 -21.16 12.28
C THR A 50 11.58 -19.85 12.60
N GLN A 51 11.37 -18.82 11.77
CA GLN A 51 11.90 -17.47 12.01
C GLN A 51 11.49 -16.95 13.40
N LYS A 52 10.26 -17.23 13.83
CA LYS A 52 9.73 -16.86 15.16
C LYS A 52 10.52 -17.49 16.32
N GLU A 53 10.99 -18.73 16.18
CA GLU A 53 11.80 -19.40 17.20
C GLU A 53 13.23 -18.85 17.26
N VAL A 54 13.76 -18.42 16.11
CA VAL A 54 15.06 -17.73 16.00
C VAL A 54 14.98 -16.35 16.66
N GLU A 55 13.97 -15.54 16.33
CA GLU A 55 13.76 -14.20 16.89
C GLU A 55 13.50 -14.23 18.40
N LYS A 56 12.75 -15.23 18.87
CA LYS A 56 12.51 -15.45 20.31
C LYS A 56 13.71 -16.03 21.04
N ASN A 57 14.80 -16.35 20.33
CA ASN A 57 16.01 -16.95 20.88
C ASN A 57 15.72 -18.18 21.76
N SER A 58 14.94 -19.14 21.24
CA SER A 58 14.44 -20.27 22.02
C SER A 58 15.55 -21.24 22.48
N THR A 59 15.28 -22.05 23.51
CA THR A 59 16.29 -22.94 24.11
C THR A 59 16.92 -23.90 23.10
N LYS A 60 16.12 -24.48 22.18
CA LYS A 60 16.64 -25.37 21.12
C LYS A 60 17.50 -24.62 20.10
N PHE A 61 17.14 -23.38 19.78
CA PHE A 61 17.94 -22.52 18.91
C PHE A 61 19.29 -22.16 19.55
N GLN A 62 19.30 -21.75 20.82
CA GLN A 62 20.53 -21.48 21.57
C GLN A 62 21.44 -22.72 21.64
N GLN A 63 20.86 -23.90 21.89
CA GLN A 63 21.59 -25.17 21.90
C GLN A 63 22.20 -25.50 20.54
N ALA A 64 21.48 -25.28 19.44
CA ALA A 64 21.98 -25.52 18.09
C ALA A 64 23.11 -24.56 17.71
N CYS A 65 22.98 -23.26 18.04
CA CYS A 65 24.03 -22.26 17.84
C CYS A 65 25.35 -22.62 18.56
N GLY A 66 25.28 -23.35 19.68
CA GLY A 66 26.45 -23.84 20.41
C GLY A 66 27.18 -25.02 19.77
N ILE A 67 26.63 -25.62 18.70
CA ILE A 67 27.21 -26.79 18.03
C ILE A 67 27.85 -26.34 16.72
N GLN A 68 29.18 -26.47 16.63
CA GLN A 68 29.99 -25.94 15.52
C GLN A 68 29.63 -26.51 14.12
N LYS A 69 28.91 -27.63 14.05
CA LYS A 69 28.51 -28.31 12.80
C LYS A 69 26.99 -28.41 12.63
N CYS A 70 26.21 -27.68 13.42
CA CYS A 70 24.74 -27.70 13.33
C CYS A 70 24.26 -26.60 12.40
N GLU A 71 23.63 -26.98 11.30
CA GLU A 71 23.04 -26.06 10.32
C GLU A 71 21.61 -25.68 10.74
N ILE A 72 21.32 -24.39 10.87
CA ILE A 72 20.00 -23.88 11.25
C ILE A 72 19.25 -23.46 10.00
N VAL A 73 18.19 -24.19 9.65
CA VAL A 73 17.51 -24.08 8.35
C VAL A 73 15.99 -23.99 8.49
N THR A 74 15.35 -23.42 7.48
CA THR A 74 13.88 -23.37 7.36
C THR A 74 13.29 -24.74 7.05
N LEU A 75 11.98 -24.91 7.26
CA LEU A 75 11.25 -26.13 6.88
C LEU A 75 11.41 -26.48 5.40
N ASN A 76 11.48 -25.48 4.53
CA ASN A 76 11.58 -25.68 3.09
C ASN A 76 12.80 -26.51 2.71
N TRP A 77 13.91 -26.42 3.45
CA TRP A 77 15.07 -27.28 3.20
C TRP A 77 14.73 -28.76 3.33
N LEU A 78 13.98 -29.13 4.38
CA LEU A 78 13.60 -30.52 4.62
C LEU A 78 12.62 -31.02 3.54
N LEU A 79 11.64 -30.19 3.17
CA LEU A 79 10.63 -30.53 2.16
C LEU A 79 11.21 -30.62 0.74
N ASP A 80 12.07 -29.67 0.37
CA ASP A 80 12.71 -29.69 -0.95
C ASP A 80 13.73 -30.82 -1.05
N SER A 81 14.40 -31.17 0.06
CA SER A 81 15.29 -32.32 0.07
C SER A 81 14.55 -33.66 0.04
N ASP A 82 13.34 -33.72 0.61
CA ASP A 82 12.40 -34.85 0.47
C ASP A 82 11.99 -35.03 -1.00
N LYS A 83 11.48 -33.95 -1.62
CA LYS A 83 11.11 -33.95 -3.05
C LYS A 83 12.27 -34.36 -3.95
N ALA A 84 13.50 -33.95 -3.61
CA ALA A 84 14.70 -34.28 -4.37
C ALA A 84 15.29 -35.68 -4.06
N ASN A 85 14.76 -36.41 -3.07
CA ASN A 85 15.30 -37.67 -2.54
C ASN A 85 16.81 -37.60 -2.19
N LYS A 86 17.32 -36.41 -1.85
CA LYS A 86 18.73 -36.18 -1.45
C LYS A 86 18.86 -34.86 -0.68
N PRO A 87 19.83 -34.72 0.25
CA PRO A 87 20.08 -33.46 0.94
C PRO A 87 20.51 -32.39 -0.07
N ILE A 88 19.72 -31.33 -0.19
CA ILE A 88 20.09 -30.15 -1.00
C ILE A 88 20.96 -29.19 -0.18
N SER A 89 21.57 -28.21 -0.83
CA SER A 89 22.44 -27.26 -0.14
C SER A 89 21.66 -26.39 0.85
N GLU A 90 22.20 -26.25 2.06
CA GLU A 90 21.61 -25.52 3.18
C GLU A 90 21.65 -23.99 3.01
N LYS A 91 22.56 -23.48 2.14
CA LYS A 91 22.91 -22.05 2.01
C LYS A 91 21.72 -21.11 1.75
N SER A 92 20.77 -21.54 0.93
CA SER A 92 19.58 -20.75 0.56
C SER A 92 18.45 -20.85 1.59
N TYR A 93 18.62 -21.68 2.62
CA TYR A 93 17.59 -22.00 3.61
C TYR A 93 17.97 -21.54 5.02
N HIS A 94 19.13 -20.91 5.19
CA HIS A 94 19.48 -20.23 6.42
C HIS A 94 18.68 -18.95 6.60
N PHE A 95 18.40 -18.63 7.87
CA PHE A 95 17.76 -17.38 8.23
C PHE A 95 18.76 -16.22 8.01
N GLY A 96 18.46 -15.31 7.07
CA GLY A 96 19.24 -14.10 6.82
C GLY A 96 20.07 -14.05 5.52
N THR A 97 20.04 -15.07 4.65
CA THR A 97 20.62 -15.00 3.29
C THR A 97 19.53 -14.63 2.27
N HIS A 98 19.57 -13.40 1.75
CA HIS A 98 18.71 -12.96 0.65
C HIS A 98 19.06 -13.72 -0.64
N ASN A 99 18.12 -14.50 -1.19
CA ASN A 99 17.99 -14.65 -2.64
C ASN A 99 16.50 -14.82 -3.02
N PRO A 100 15.99 -14.06 -4.01
CA PRO A 100 14.62 -14.13 -4.48
C PRO A 100 14.55 -15.15 -5.63
N GLU A 101 13.92 -16.31 -5.44
CA GLU A 101 13.34 -17.18 -6.49
C GLU A 101 12.97 -18.55 -5.89
N ASN A 102 11.77 -18.67 -5.34
CA ASN A 102 10.76 -19.67 -5.74
C ASN A 102 9.53 -19.59 -4.83
N LYS A 103 8.36 -19.49 -5.45
CA LYS A 103 7.03 -19.37 -4.82
C LYS A 103 6.45 -20.74 -4.45
N SER A 104 5.51 -20.69 -3.51
CA SER A 104 4.43 -21.64 -3.16
C SER A 104 4.86 -22.98 -2.53
N GLN A 105 4.20 -23.51 -1.50
CA GLN A 105 2.77 -23.46 -1.20
C GLN A 105 2.51 -23.76 0.29
N SER A 106 1.38 -23.27 0.76
CA SER A 106 0.80 -23.30 2.10
C SER A 106 0.52 -24.68 2.71
N ASP A 107 0.17 -24.67 4.00
CA ASP A 107 -1.03 -25.39 4.41
C ASP A 107 -1.70 -24.72 5.63
N ALA A 108 -2.97 -24.40 5.44
CA ALA A 108 -3.90 -23.85 6.42
C ALA A 108 -4.59 -24.95 7.24
N ALA A 109 -5.01 -24.64 8.47
CA ALA A 109 -6.22 -25.19 9.10
C ALA A 109 -6.54 -24.42 10.40
N PRO A 110 -7.77 -24.49 10.94
CA PRO A 110 -9.01 -23.99 10.37
C PRO A 110 -9.61 -22.86 11.25
N ALA A 111 -10.57 -22.15 10.67
CA ALA A 111 -11.25 -21.01 11.26
C ALA A 111 -11.92 -21.29 12.63
N LYS A 112 -11.77 -20.34 13.55
CA LYS A 112 -12.88 -19.87 14.40
C LYS A 112 -12.64 -18.44 14.90
N ALA A 113 -13.67 -17.63 14.72
CA ALA A 113 -13.97 -16.32 15.29
C ALA A 113 -13.12 -15.13 14.78
N GLU A 114 -13.79 -14.37 13.91
CA GLU A 114 -13.51 -13.02 13.45
C GLU A 114 -12.72 -12.15 14.44
N LYS A 115 -11.53 -11.73 14.00
CA LYS A 115 -11.04 -10.39 14.29
C LYS A 115 -10.80 -9.69 12.97
N LYS A 116 -11.63 -8.68 12.69
CA LYS A 116 -11.30 -7.49 11.88
C LYS A 116 -9.79 -7.25 11.95
N ARG A 117 -9.13 -7.07 10.81
CA ARG A 117 -7.76 -6.54 10.73
C ARG A 117 -7.75 -5.23 11.52
N SER A 118 -7.28 -5.31 12.76
CA SER A 118 -7.05 -4.18 13.64
C SER A 118 -5.56 -4.00 13.70
N ALA A 119 -5.06 -2.77 13.52
CA ALA A 119 -3.82 -2.10 13.96
C ALA A 119 -2.57 -2.90 14.44
N LYS A 120 -2.68 -4.14 14.91
CA LYS A 120 -1.67 -4.95 15.57
C LYS A 120 -0.53 -5.42 14.67
N ASP A 121 -0.76 -5.65 13.38
CA ASP A 121 0.32 -6.07 12.46
C ASP A 121 1.22 -4.91 12.02
N ALA A 122 0.75 -3.66 12.16
CA ALA A 122 1.60 -2.46 12.01
C ALA A 122 2.37 -2.12 13.31
N LEU A 123 1.97 -2.70 14.46
CA LEU A 123 2.43 -2.28 15.78
C LEU A 123 3.73 -2.95 16.28
N ASP A 124 4.34 -3.90 15.57
CA ASP A 124 5.53 -4.64 16.06
C ASP A 124 6.89 -4.30 15.40
N ALA A 125 6.99 -3.23 14.61
CA ALA A 125 8.29 -2.77 14.09
C ALA A 125 9.05 -1.89 15.11
N ASP A 126 10.22 -2.38 15.54
CA ASP A 126 11.21 -1.72 16.38
C ASP A 126 11.80 -0.45 15.71
N ASP A 127 12.11 0.55 16.53
CA ASP A 127 12.15 1.97 16.17
C ASP A 127 13.41 2.42 15.39
N ASP A 128 14.47 1.60 15.40
CA ASP A 128 15.76 1.97 14.79
C ASP A 128 15.96 1.34 13.38
N GLU A 129 15.13 0.38 12.99
CA GLU A 129 15.26 -0.34 11.70
C GLU A 129 14.42 0.25 10.56
N THR A 130 13.32 0.93 10.89
CA THR A 130 12.36 1.49 9.91
C THR A 130 12.97 2.62 9.06
N ASN A 131 13.81 3.46 9.64
CA ASN A 131 14.52 4.53 8.90
C ASN A 131 15.65 3.99 7.99
N LYS A 132 16.21 2.81 8.27
CA LYS A 132 17.21 2.16 7.40
C LYS A 132 16.57 1.34 6.28
N LYS A 133 15.45 0.66 6.53
CA LYS A 133 14.71 -0.11 5.50
C LYS A 133 14.07 0.77 4.42
N LEU A 134 13.65 2.00 4.74
CA LEU A 134 13.11 2.97 3.76
C LEU A 134 14.12 3.47 2.71
N LYS A 135 15.43 3.22 2.90
CA LYS A 135 16.49 3.72 1.98
C LYS A 135 16.87 2.74 0.86
N ASN A 136 16.62 1.44 0.99
CA ASN A 136 17.29 0.44 0.15
C ASN A 136 16.38 -0.58 -0.57
N GLY A 137 15.05 -0.42 -0.60
CA GLY A 137 14.20 -1.45 -1.23
C GLY A 137 12.80 -1.06 -1.71
N VAL A 138 12.43 0.22 -1.71
CA VAL A 138 11.17 0.66 -2.34
C VAL A 138 11.52 1.40 -3.62
N GLU A 139 10.97 0.92 -4.73
CA GLU A 139 11.15 1.56 -6.03
C GLU A 139 10.66 3.01 -5.98
N ASP A 140 11.46 3.91 -6.54
CA ASP A 140 11.22 5.34 -6.63
C ASP A 140 10.06 5.58 -7.61
N ALA A 141 8.84 5.79 -7.10
CA ALA A 141 7.63 5.86 -7.91
C ALA A 141 7.59 7.08 -8.85
N GLN A 142 8.53 8.01 -8.68
CA GLN A 142 8.76 9.13 -9.60
C GLN A 142 9.51 8.71 -10.87
N ARG A 143 10.00 7.47 -10.95
CA ARG A 143 10.74 6.93 -12.09
C ARG A 143 9.95 5.81 -12.75
N VAL A 144 9.79 5.91 -14.06
CA VAL A 144 9.20 4.85 -14.89
C VAL A 144 10.26 4.18 -15.75
N THR A 145 9.97 2.98 -16.24
CA THR A 145 10.86 2.31 -17.20
C THR A 145 10.94 3.09 -18.51
N SER A 146 12.05 2.95 -19.23
CA SER A 146 12.25 3.62 -20.52
C SER A 146 11.18 3.28 -21.57
N GLU A 147 10.61 2.07 -21.49
CA GLU A 147 9.52 1.62 -22.36
C GLU A 147 8.20 2.35 -22.10
N LYS A 148 7.92 2.68 -20.83
CA LYS A 148 6.74 3.44 -20.40
C LYS A 148 6.92 4.94 -20.54
N ALA A 149 8.14 5.46 -20.41
CA ALA A 149 8.43 6.91 -20.44
C ALA A 149 7.92 7.63 -21.70
N GLY A 150 7.90 6.97 -22.86
CA GLY A 150 7.39 7.55 -24.11
C GLY A 150 5.87 7.50 -24.29
N LYS A 151 5.16 6.73 -23.45
CA LYS A 151 3.69 6.59 -23.45
C LYS A 151 3.05 7.28 -22.26
N LEU A 152 3.82 7.51 -21.20
CA LEU A 152 3.35 8.12 -19.97
C LEU A 152 2.86 9.55 -20.20
N LYS A 153 1.58 9.77 -19.95
CA LYS A 153 1.00 11.10 -19.88
C LYS A 153 0.82 11.50 -18.42
N VAL A 154 1.67 12.41 -17.97
CA VAL A 154 1.51 13.02 -16.64
C VAL A 154 0.68 14.28 -16.78
N ASP A 155 -0.38 14.38 -15.97
CA ASP A 155 -1.27 15.54 -16.00
C ASP A 155 -0.53 16.83 -15.67
N ILE A 156 -0.82 17.83 -16.47
CA ILE A 156 -0.47 19.20 -16.14
C ILE A 156 -1.42 19.66 -15.04
N ASP A 157 -0.88 20.38 -14.06
CA ASP A 157 -1.67 20.95 -12.99
C ASP A 157 -2.78 21.87 -13.52
N GLU A 158 -4.00 21.71 -12.98
CA GLU A 158 -5.22 22.44 -13.32
C GLU A 158 -5.07 23.98 -13.33
N GLY A 159 -4.13 24.54 -12.58
CA GLY A 159 -3.88 25.97 -12.50
C GLY A 159 -2.96 26.52 -13.58
N TYR A 160 -2.46 25.66 -14.47
CA TYR A 160 -1.60 26.06 -15.59
C TYR A 160 -2.38 26.91 -16.60
N TYR A 161 -1.70 27.92 -17.14
CA TYR A 161 -2.18 28.68 -18.29
C TYR A 161 -1.03 28.87 -19.29
N PRO A 162 -1.28 28.80 -20.61
CA PRO A 162 -0.24 29.02 -21.61
C PRO A 162 0.33 30.45 -21.53
N ASN A 163 1.64 30.60 -21.65
CA ASN A 163 2.33 31.90 -21.61
C ASN A 163 2.82 32.37 -23.00
N GLY A 164 1.96 32.27 -24.02
CA GLY A 164 2.24 32.73 -25.38
C GLY A 164 2.11 31.66 -26.47
N VAL A 165 2.45 32.04 -27.70
CA VAL A 165 2.39 31.17 -28.89
C VAL A 165 3.46 30.07 -28.78
N GLY A 166 3.06 28.80 -28.96
CA GLY A 166 3.96 27.63 -28.83
C GLY A 166 3.83 26.86 -27.50
N TRP A 167 3.05 27.37 -26.55
CA TRP A 167 2.70 26.67 -25.29
C TRP A 167 1.31 26.01 -25.34
N SER A 168 0.79 25.75 -26.53
CA SER A 168 -0.46 25.01 -26.72
C SER A 168 -0.18 23.51 -26.66
N GLY A 169 -0.78 22.81 -25.69
CA GLY A 169 -0.59 21.37 -25.48
C GLY A 169 0.81 20.97 -25.01
N PRO A 170 1.38 21.60 -23.96
CA PRO A 170 2.63 21.13 -23.39
C PRO A 170 2.43 19.78 -22.69
N SER A 171 3.53 19.14 -22.31
CA SER A 171 3.53 17.95 -21.46
C SER A 171 4.57 18.08 -20.35
N VAL A 172 4.45 17.27 -19.31
CA VAL A 172 5.47 17.20 -18.25
C VAL A 172 6.70 16.48 -18.81
N TYR A 173 7.87 17.05 -18.55
CA TYR A 173 9.14 16.49 -18.99
C TYR A 173 9.52 15.23 -18.19
N VAL A 174 9.85 14.17 -18.93
CA VAL A 174 10.44 12.95 -18.41
C VAL A 174 11.83 12.83 -19.01
N ASP A 175 12.86 12.67 -18.17
CA ASP A 175 14.23 12.57 -18.67
C ASP A 175 14.56 11.18 -19.22
N LYS A 176 15.74 11.06 -19.84
CA LYS A 176 16.21 9.81 -20.47
C LYS A 176 16.31 8.62 -19.51
N SER A 177 16.37 8.87 -18.21
CA SER A 177 16.42 7.84 -17.17
C SER A 177 15.02 7.43 -16.68
N GLY A 178 13.97 7.98 -17.29
CA GLY A 178 12.58 7.74 -16.92
C GLY A 178 12.13 8.52 -15.69
N LEU A 179 12.94 9.46 -15.19
CA LEU A 179 12.57 10.29 -14.04
C LEU A 179 11.60 11.38 -14.49
N ILE A 180 10.45 11.43 -13.84
CA ILE A 180 9.39 12.40 -14.10
C ILE A 180 9.70 13.68 -13.33
N TRP A 181 9.77 14.82 -14.02
CA TRP A 181 10.06 16.12 -13.41
C TRP A 181 8.77 16.81 -12.92
N ASP A 182 8.15 16.18 -11.93
CA ASP A 182 6.94 16.64 -11.25
C ASP A 182 7.09 16.50 -9.73
N ALA A 183 6.85 17.57 -8.98
CA ALA A 183 6.91 17.56 -7.53
C ALA A 183 5.68 18.17 -6.88
N THR A 184 5.05 17.39 -6.00
CA THR A 184 4.05 17.90 -5.04
C THR A 184 4.70 18.01 -3.69
N LEU A 185 4.68 19.21 -3.12
CA LEU A 185 5.18 19.47 -1.79
C LEU A 185 4.03 19.92 -0.89
N ASN A 186 4.01 19.45 0.35
CA ASN A 186 3.02 19.84 1.34
C ASN A 186 3.70 20.27 2.65
N GLN A 187 3.04 21.15 3.41
CA GLN A 187 3.50 21.59 4.72
C GLN A 187 2.31 21.95 5.61
N THR A 188 2.23 21.28 6.76
CA THR A 188 1.25 21.57 7.80
C THR A 188 1.96 21.98 9.10
N VAL A 189 1.57 23.13 9.65
CA VAL A 189 2.01 23.63 10.96
C VAL A 189 0.79 24.20 11.69
N ALA A 190 0.26 23.43 12.63
CA ALA A 190 -0.96 23.76 13.37
C ALA A 190 -0.82 25.09 14.13
N ALA A 191 0.26 25.30 14.90
CA ALA A 191 0.46 26.55 15.65
C ALA A 191 0.38 27.83 14.81
N ALA A 192 0.83 27.77 13.55
CA ALA A 192 0.81 28.90 12.64
C ALA A 192 -0.41 28.92 11.70
N ASN A 193 -1.38 28.01 11.88
CA ASN A 193 -2.48 27.76 10.94
C ASN A 193 -1.99 27.63 9.48
N ASN A 194 -0.82 27.02 9.28
CA ASN A 194 -0.29 26.75 7.95
C ASN A 194 -0.75 25.37 7.51
N ASN A 195 -1.38 25.31 6.34
CA ASN A 195 -1.64 24.10 5.60
C ASN A 195 -1.46 24.46 4.12
N LYS A 196 -0.24 24.27 3.61
CA LYS A 196 0.24 24.89 2.37
C LYS A 196 0.75 23.82 1.42
N PHE A 197 0.42 23.99 0.14
CA PHE A 197 0.98 23.18 -0.94
C PHE A 197 1.94 24.01 -1.80
N TYR A 198 2.86 23.30 -2.46
CA TYR A 198 3.71 23.85 -3.51
C TYR A 198 3.89 22.78 -4.60
N ARG A 199 3.41 23.06 -5.81
CA ARG A 199 3.54 22.23 -7.00
C ARG A 199 4.67 22.79 -7.88
N ILE A 200 5.48 21.90 -8.44
CA ILE A 200 6.56 22.23 -9.38
C ILE A 200 6.50 21.23 -10.53
N GLN A 201 6.36 21.72 -11.76
CA GLN A 201 6.38 20.88 -12.96
C GLN A 201 7.37 21.45 -13.96
N LEU A 202 8.26 20.62 -14.50
CA LEU A 202 9.04 20.98 -15.68
C LEU A 202 8.22 20.60 -16.90
N LEU A 203 7.86 21.58 -17.71
CA LEU A 203 7.03 21.43 -18.89
C LEU A 203 7.88 21.53 -20.15
N VAL A 204 7.55 20.72 -21.14
CA VAL A 204 8.08 20.77 -22.50
C VAL A 204 6.95 21.14 -23.47
N SER A 205 7.25 22.04 -24.39
CA SER A 205 6.35 22.41 -25.49
C SER A 205 6.03 21.23 -26.40
N SER A 206 4.91 21.31 -27.13
CA SER A 206 4.42 20.23 -27.99
C SER A 206 5.40 19.81 -29.10
N ASP A 207 6.24 20.74 -29.56
CA ASP A 207 7.27 20.49 -30.58
C ASP A 207 8.62 20.04 -30.00
N GLY A 208 8.73 19.98 -28.66
CA GLY A 208 9.95 19.57 -27.96
C GLY A 208 11.06 20.62 -27.95
N THR A 209 10.81 21.86 -28.36
CA THR A 209 11.87 22.87 -28.54
C THR A 209 12.07 23.80 -27.35
N MET A 210 11.01 24.07 -26.60
CA MET A 210 11.01 24.95 -25.43
C MET A 210 10.70 24.20 -24.13
N TYR A 211 11.36 24.62 -23.06
CA TYR A 211 11.24 24.08 -21.71
C TYR A 211 11.02 25.18 -20.68
N GLN A 212 10.20 24.91 -19.66
CA GLN A 212 9.93 25.87 -18.61
C GLN A 212 9.55 25.16 -17.31
N THR A 213 9.97 25.72 -16.17
CA THR A 213 9.42 25.30 -14.88
C THR A 213 8.17 26.10 -14.58
N TRP A 214 7.08 25.41 -14.34
CA TRP A 214 5.86 25.99 -13.82
C TRP A 214 5.72 25.67 -12.33
N THR A 215 5.26 26.65 -11.55
CA THR A 215 5.04 26.49 -10.11
C THR A 215 3.69 27.02 -9.71
N ARG A 216 3.03 26.37 -8.75
CA ARG A 216 1.82 26.86 -8.08
C ARG A 216 1.86 26.61 -6.60
N TRP A 217 1.38 27.54 -5.82
CA TRP A 217 1.42 27.46 -4.36
C TRP A 217 0.25 28.18 -3.72
N GLY A 218 -0.14 27.71 -2.55
CA GLY A 218 -1.26 28.29 -1.85
C GLY A 218 -1.66 27.48 -0.64
N ARG A 219 -2.84 27.77 -0.11
CA ARG A 219 -3.46 26.97 0.94
C ARG A 219 -4.08 25.71 0.35
N VAL A 220 -3.99 24.58 1.05
CA VAL A 220 -4.59 23.32 0.60
C VAL A 220 -6.11 23.47 0.46
N GLY A 221 -6.68 22.98 -0.65
CA GLY A 221 -8.07 23.21 -1.06
C GLY A 221 -8.37 24.52 -1.80
N GLU A 222 -7.42 25.46 -1.92
CA GLU A 222 -7.59 26.72 -2.67
C GLU A 222 -6.72 26.75 -3.94
N ASN A 223 -7.07 27.60 -4.92
CA ASN A 223 -6.36 27.68 -6.20
C ASN A 223 -4.90 28.14 -6.06
N GLY A 224 -4.65 29.12 -5.19
CA GLY A 224 -3.32 29.68 -4.95
C GLY A 224 -2.84 30.65 -6.05
N GLN A 225 -1.53 30.87 -6.08
CA GLN A 225 -0.79 31.69 -7.04
C GLN A 225 0.15 30.80 -7.87
N SER A 226 0.46 31.22 -9.09
CA SER A 226 1.37 30.48 -9.97
C SER A 226 2.38 31.37 -10.68
N ALA A 227 3.46 30.76 -11.17
CA ALA A 227 4.50 31.43 -11.92
C ALA A 227 5.19 30.50 -12.93
N HIS A 228 5.53 31.08 -14.07
CA HIS A 228 6.37 30.51 -15.12
C HIS A 228 7.83 30.94 -14.91
N LEU A 229 8.77 30.00 -14.96
CA LEU A 229 10.19 30.23 -14.66
C LEU A 229 11.08 29.58 -15.73
N GLY A 230 12.09 30.32 -16.18
CA GLY A 230 13.04 29.86 -17.18
C GLY A 230 12.97 30.64 -18.49
N SER A 231 14.05 30.53 -19.25
CA SER A 231 14.28 31.24 -20.52
C SER A 231 13.89 30.44 -21.76
N GLY A 232 13.48 29.18 -21.61
CA GLY A 232 13.10 28.28 -22.71
C GLY A 232 14.05 27.11 -22.93
N SER A 233 15.26 27.11 -22.34
CA SER A 233 16.20 25.98 -22.43
C SER A 233 15.96 24.93 -21.34
N LEU A 234 16.28 23.67 -21.64
CA LEU A 234 16.15 22.55 -20.72
C LEU A 234 16.99 22.76 -19.45
N ASP A 235 18.27 23.12 -19.60
CA ASP A 235 19.19 23.30 -18.47
C ASP A 235 18.71 24.40 -17.50
N ASP A 236 18.19 25.50 -18.04
CA ASP A 236 17.67 26.61 -17.24
C ASP A 236 16.39 26.20 -16.51
N ALA A 237 15.49 25.50 -17.20
CA ALA A 237 14.28 24.94 -16.61
C ALA A 237 14.63 23.96 -15.48
N GLN A 238 15.53 23.00 -15.69
CA GLN A 238 15.98 22.08 -14.65
C GLN A 238 16.58 22.81 -13.45
N ARG A 239 17.43 23.82 -13.68
CA ARG A 239 18.00 24.64 -12.61
C ARG A 239 16.94 25.34 -11.77
N PHE A 240 15.89 25.89 -12.40
CA PHE A 240 14.78 26.52 -11.68
C PHE A 240 13.96 25.51 -10.89
N PHE A 241 13.66 24.34 -11.47
CA PHE A 241 12.97 23.25 -10.80
C PHE A 241 13.72 22.82 -9.53
N GLU A 242 15.00 22.45 -9.66
CA GLU A 242 15.82 21.98 -8.55
C GLU A 242 16.02 23.05 -7.48
N LYS A 243 16.23 24.30 -7.90
CA LYS A 243 16.34 25.43 -6.97
C LYS A 243 15.05 25.58 -6.16
N LYS A 244 13.89 25.60 -6.80
CA LYS A 244 12.60 25.73 -6.10
C LYS A 244 12.35 24.55 -5.18
N PHE A 245 12.61 23.33 -5.63
CA PHE A 245 12.51 22.13 -4.79
C PHE A 245 13.38 22.27 -3.54
N LYS A 246 14.67 22.58 -3.70
CA LYS A 246 15.63 22.73 -2.61
C LYS A 246 15.30 23.89 -1.67
N ASP A 247 14.85 25.03 -2.17
CA ASP A 247 14.47 26.18 -1.33
C ASP A 247 13.29 25.83 -0.40
N LYS A 248 12.33 25.03 -0.90
CA LYS A 248 11.09 24.65 -0.20
C LYS A 248 11.24 23.44 0.71
N SER A 249 11.87 22.36 0.24
CA SER A 249 12.07 21.12 1.00
C SER A 249 13.36 21.12 1.82
N GLY A 250 14.35 21.89 1.38
CA GLY A 250 15.71 21.84 1.90
C GLY A 250 16.53 20.64 1.44
N LEU A 251 16.01 19.81 0.52
CA LEU A 251 16.68 18.64 -0.05
C LEU A 251 17.04 18.90 -1.52
N ALA A 252 18.11 18.29 -2.03
CA ALA A 252 18.34 18.28 -3.47
C ALA A 252 17.33 17.36 -4.17
N TRP A 253 17.03 17.59 -5.45
CA TRP A 253 16.03 16.79 -6.17
C TRP A 253 16.39 15.30 -6.29
N LYS A 254 17.68 15.00 -6.46
CA LYS A 254 18.22 13.63 -6.39
C LYS A 254 18.01 12.95 -5.03
N ASP A 255 17.87 13.75 -3.98
CA ASP A 255 17.74 13.33 -2.57
C ASP A 255 16.28 13.46 -2.08
N ARG A 256 15.31 13.59 -2.99
CA ARG A 256 13.90 13.89 -2.67
C ARG A 256 13.21 12.87 -1.76
N LEU A 257 13.73 11.63 -1.71
CA LEU A 257 13.24 10.55 -0.87
C LEU A 257 13.94 10.50 0.50
N ASN A 258 14.87 11.41 0.80
CA ASN A 258 15.47 11.48 2.13
C ASN A 258 14.47 12.04 3.16
N THR A 259 14.80 11.83 4.44
CA THR A 259 13.99 12.31 5.57
C THR A 259 13.69 13.81 5.44
N PRO A 260 12.41 14.22 5.49
CA PRO A 260 12.04 15.63 5.40
C PRO A 260 12.65 16.46 6.53
N LYS A 261 12.95 17.74 6.24
CA LYS A 261 13.48 18.66 7.24
C LYS A 261 12.35 19.25 8.07
N ALA A 262 12.57 19.39 9.38
CA ALA A 262 11.63 20.03 10.28
C ALA A 262 11.27 21.45 9.79
N ASN A 263 9.98 21.82 9.87
CA ASN A 263 9.44 23.11 9.44
C ASN A 263 9.69 23.49 7.97
N LYS A 264 10.00 22.51 7.11
CA LYS A 264 10.06 22.67 5.65
C LYS A 264 8.93 21.92 4.97
N TYR A 265 8.82 22.04 3.66
CA TYR A 265 7.86 21.24 2.89
C TYR A 265 8.37 19.81 2.75
N THR A 266 7.46 18.85 2.78
CA THR A 266 7.73 17.45 2.48
C THR A 266 7.31 17.13 1.07
N PHE A 267 8.13 16.37 0.35
CA PHE A 267 7.78 15.82 -0.95
C PHE A 267 6.79 14.66 -0.78
N ILE A 268 5.68 14.74 -1.49
CA ILE A 268 4.65 13.71 -1.53
C ILE A 268 4.81 12.95 -2.84
N GLU A 269 5.25 11.71 -2.70
CA GLU A 269 5.52 10.84 -3.84
C GLU A 269 4.19 10.36 -4.43
N ARG A 270 4.08 10.48 -5.76
CA ARG A 270 2.91 10.04 -6.51
C ARG A 270 3.22 8.77 -7.28
N ASN A 271 2.23 7.90 -7.42
CA ASN A 271 2.29 6.79 -8.36
C ASN A 271 1.85 7.28 -9.75
N TYR A 272 2.72 7.16 -10.76
CA TYR A 272 2.41 7.50 -12.15
C TYR A 272 2.21 6.27 -13.04
N GLU A 273 2.46 5.07 -12.54
CA GLU A 273 2.19 3.85 -13.33
C GLU A 273 0.69 3.68 -13.63
N GLU A 274 -0.16 4.36 -12.85
CA GLU A 274 -1.61 4.34 -13.02
C GLU A 274 -2.14 5.42 -13.96
N SER A 275 -1.33 6.40 -14.38
CA SER A 275 -1.77 7.49 -15.28
C SER A 275 -1.78 7.16 -16.79
N ASP A 276 -1.28 5.99 -17.20
CA ASP A 276 -1.17 5.62 -18.64
C ASP A 276 -2.52 5.57 -19.40
N ASP A 277 -3.67 5.54 -18.72
CA ASP A 277 -4.97 5.23 -19.36
C ASP A 277 -6.13 6.21 -19.02
N GLU A 278 -5.89 7.35 -18.36
CA GLU A 278 -6.98 8.29 -18.00
C GLU A 278 -7.62 8.99 -19.21
N ASP A 279 -6.98 8.97 -20.38
CA ASP A 279 -7.42 9.69 -21.60
C ASP A 279 -8.40 8.92 -22.51
N GLU A 280 -8.62 7.61 -22.34
CA GLU A 280 -9.62 6.91 -23.16
C GLU A 280 -11.06 7.05 -22.62
N ALA A 281 -11.23 7.51 -21.39
CA ALA A 281 -12.54 7.61 -20.75
C ALA A 281 -13.14 9.04 -20.72
N GLU A 282 -12.37 10.11 -20.95
CA GLU A 282 -12.90 11.48 -20.95
C GLU A 282 -13.33 11.94 -22.36
N THR A 283 -14.61 11.72 -22.65
CA THR A 283 -15.49 12.56 -23.48
C THR A 283 -14.88 13.23 -24.73
N LYS A 284 -14.93 12.53 -25.87
CA LYS A 284 -15.15 13.19 -27.17
C LYS A 284 -16.66 13.40 -27.34
N PRO A 285 -17.20 14.63 -27.21
CA PRO A 285 -18.59 14.88 -27.58
C PRO A 285 -18.67 14.81 -29.11
N GLY A 286 -19.30 13.74 -29.60
CA GLY A 286 -19.58 13.58 -31.02
C GLY A 286 -18.67 12.60 -31.74
N LYS A 287 -18.76 11.31 -31.40
CA LYS A 287 -18.69 10.23 -32.38
C LYS A 287 -19.56 9.05 -31.95
N ALA A 288 -20.44 8.69 -32.88
CA ALA A 288 -21.41 7.61 -32.94
C ALA A 288 -21.39 6.52 -31.85
N VAL A 289 -22.59 6.27 -31.31
CA VAL A 289 -23.06 5.07 -30.60
C VAL A 289 -22.18 3.84 -30.86
N SER A 290 -21.20 3.61 -29.97
CA SER A 290 -20.59 2.30 -29.82
C SER A 290 -21.70 1.32 -29.43
N LYS A 291 -21.78 0.17 -30.10
CA LYS A 291 -22.72 -0.89 -29.76
C LYS A 291 -22.46 -1.29 -28.31
N THR A 292 -23.27 -0.81 -27.37
CA THR A 292 -23.17 -1.19 -25.96
C THR A 292 -23.46 -2.69 -25.86
N VAL A 293 -22.41 -3.49 -25.66
CA VAL A 293 -22.53 -4.91 -25.33
C VAL A 293 -23.42 -5.02 -24.09
N GLN A 294 -24.54 -5.74 -24.18
CA GLN A 294 -25.42 -5.92 -23.03
C GLN A 294 -24.73 -6.80 -21.97
N SER A 295 -24.91 -6.44 -20.71
CA SER A 295 -24.42 -7.22 -19.57
C SER A 295 -25.11 -8.58 -19.50
N LYS A 296 -24.32 -9.62 -19.22
CA LYS A 296 -24.82 -10.99 -18.99
C LYS A 296 -25.29 -11.23 -17.56
N LEU A 297 -25.01 -10.29 -16.65
CA LEU A 297 -25.29 -10.43 -15.23
C LEU A 297 -26.77 -10.15 -14.90
N PRO A 298 -27.34 -10.79 -13.86
CA PRO A 298 -28.67 -10.44 -13.35
C PRO A 298 -28.76 -8.96 -12.96
N LYS A 299 -29.94 -8.34 -13.14
CA LYS A 299 -30.09 -6.90 -12.87
C LYS A 299 -29.76 -6.51 -11.43
N ALA A 300 -30.05 -7.38 -10.47
CA ALA A 300 -29.71 -7.17 -9.07
C ALA A 300 -28.18 -7.10 -8.85
N VAL A 301 -27.42 -7.96 -9.54
CA VAL A 301 -25.94 -7.96 -9.52
C VAL A 301 -25.41 -6.71 -10.19
N GLN A 302 -25.94 -6.34 -11.36
CA GLN A 302 -25.55 -5.10 -12.03
C GLN A 302 -25.72 -3.86 -11.13
N ASN A 303 -26.85 -3.79 -10.41
CA ASN A 303 -27.13 -2.68 -9.49
C ASN A 303 -26.14 -2.66 -8.32
N LEU A 304 -25.78 -3.82 -7.77
CA LEU A 304 -24.80 -3.92 -6.70
C LEU A 304 -23.40 -3.52 -7.17
N VAL A 305 -22.94 -4.05 -8.30
CA VAL A 305 -21.63 -3.74 -8.90
C VAL A 305 -21.53 -2.25 -9.22
N SER A 306 -22.57 -1.67 -9.84
CA SER A 306 -22.64 -0.23 -10.12
C SER A 306 -22.62 0.62 -8.85
N PHE A 307 -23.16 0.11 -7.75
CA PHE A 307 -23.18 0.81 -6.47
C PHE A 307 -21.80 0.82 -5.80
N ILE A 308 -21.12 -0.34 -5.75
CA ILE A 308 -19.81 -0.47 -5.07
C ILE A 308 -18.65 0.14 -5.87
N PHE A 309 -18.77 0.27 -7.20
CA PHE A 309 -17.79 0.93 -8.07
C PHE A 309 -18.19 2.37 -8.45
N ASN A 310 -19.05 3.01 -7.66
CA ASN A 310 -19.47 4.38 -7.92
C ASN A 310 -18.39 5.40 -7.49
N GLN A 311 -17.74 6.03 -8.48
CA GLN A 311 -16.68 7.02 -8.23
C GLN A 311 -17.17 8.25 -7.47
N GLU A 312 -18.40 8.71 -7.67
CA GLU A 312 -18.94 9.86 -6.93
C GLU A 312 -19.09 9.54 -5.44
N TYR A 313 -19.46 8.30 -5.09
CA TYR A 313 -19.50 7.86 -3.70
C TYR A 313 -18.10 7.76 -3.09
N PHE A 314 -17.09 7.36 -3.86
CA PHE A 314 -15.70 7.36 -3.39
C PHE A 314 -15.25 8.79 -3.11
N LEU A 315 -15.45 9.71 -4.06
CA LEU A 315 -15.10 11.13 -3.90
C LEU A 315 -15.85 11.80 -2.75
N SER A 316 -17.15 11.50 -2.58
CA SER A 316 -17.96 12.01 -1.47
C SER A 316 -17.46 11.51 -0.12
N THR A 317 -17.11 10.22 -0.02
CA THR A 317 -16.55 9.63 1.22
C THR A 317 -15.22 10.29 1.57
N MET A 318 -14.34 10.47 0.58
CA MET A 318 -13.06 11.17 0.76
C MET A 318 -13.23 12.63 1.20
N ALA A 319 -14.19 13.34 0.62
CA ALA A 319 -14.50 14.71 1.03
C ALA A 319 -15.01 14.79 2.47
N GLN A 320 -15.85 13.83 2.91
CA GLN A 320 -16.31 13.75 4.30
C GLN A 320 -15.17 13.50 5.29
N MET A 321 -14.13 12.79 4.85
CA MET A 321 -12.91 12.55 5.64
C MET A 321 -11.87 13.68 5.50
N SER A 322 -12.22 14.80 4.86
CA SER A 322 -11.35 15.97 4.66
C SER A 322 -10.06 15.69 3.87
N TYR A 323 -10.03 14.64 3.06
CA TYR A 323 -8.89 14.29 2.21
C TYR A 323 -8.86 15.13 0.91
N ASP A 324 -7.67 15.60 0.48
CA ASP A 324 -7.51 16.39 -0.77
C ASP A 324 -7.43 15.47 -2.01
N ALA A 325 -8.56 14.86 -2.38
CA ALA A 325 -8.67 13.95 -3.53
C ALA A 325 -8.32 14.61 -4.88
N LYS A 326 -8.39 15.94 -4.98
CA LYS A 326 -8.00 16.66 -6.22
C LYS A 326 -6.50 16.62 -6.45
N LYS A 327 -5.72 16.78 -5.39
CA LYS A 327 -4.25 16.77 -5.51
C LYS A 327 -3.66 15.38 -5.55
N LEU A 328 -4.23 14.47 -4.76
CA LEU A 328 -3.82 13.08 -4.74
C LEU A 328 -5.05 12.22 -5.01
N PRO A 329 -5.42 12.06 -6.29
CA PRO A 329 -6.42 11.09 -6.69
C PRO A 329 -6.05 9.70 -6.15
N LEU A 330 -7.06 8.89 -5.88
CA LEU A 330 -6.95 7.60 -5.16
C LEU A 330 -5.91 6.64 -5.76
N GLY A 331 -5.69 6.65 -7.08
CA GLY A 331 -4.67 5.83 -7.76
C GLY A 331 -3.26 6.44 -7.87
N LYS A 332 -3.05 7.64 -7.32
CA LYS A 332 -1.80 8.39 -7.45
C LYS A 332 -1.05 8.54 -6.12
N LEU A 333 -1.50 7.90 -5.04
CA LEU A 333 -0.79 7.90 -3.76
C LEU A 333 0.23 6.77 -3.73
N SER A 334 1.51 7.07 -3.43
CA SER A 334 2.50 5.99 -3.37
C SER A 334 2.33 5.12 -2.11
N LYS A 335 2.59 3.82 -2.24
CA LYS A 335 2.65 2.87 -1.12
C LYS A 335 3.54 3.38 0.02
N ARG A 336 4.66 4.02 -0.32
CA ARG A 336 5.59 4.62 0.64
C ARG A 336 4.95 5.76 1.43
N THR A 337 4.14 6.59 0.77
CA THR A 337 3.41 7.70 1.43
C THR A 337 2.38 7.14 2.40
N LEU A 338 1.60 6.12 2.00
CA LEU A 338 0.66 5.42 2.88
C LEU A 338 1.35 4.79 4.08
N GLN A 339 2.43 4.04 3.86
CA GLN A 339 3.22 3.41 4.92
C GLN A 339 3.77 4.44 5.92
N THR A 340 4.26 5.57 5.41
CA THR A 340 4.75 6.68 6.26
C THR A 340 3.61 7.30 7.07
N GLY A 341 2.42 7.43 6.48
CA GLY A 341 1.21 7.86 7.16
C GLY A 341 0.83 6.95 8.33
N PHE A 342 0.72 5.63 8.07
CA PHE A 342 0.41 4.63 9.10
C PHE A 342 1.46 4.61 10.22
N ALA A 343 2.75 4.65 9.87
CA ALA A 343 3.83 4.71 10.86
C ALA A 343 3.70 5.95 11.77
N THR A 344 3.38 7.10 11.20
CA THR A 344 3.19 8.34 11.98
C THR A 344 1.95 8.25 12.89
N LEU A 345 0.85 7.64 12.43
CA LEU A 345 -0.34 7.42 13.27
C LEU A 345 -0.08 6.41 14.40
N LYS A 346 0.75 5.40 14.15
CA LYS A 346 1.23 4.48 15.19
C LYS A 346 2.02 5.23 16.26
N GLU A 347 2.99 6.05 15.87
CA GLU A 347 3.75 6.90 16.81
C GLU A 347 2.80 7.80 17.64
N LEU A 348 1.78 8.40 17.01
CA LEU A 348 0.76 9.19 17.69
C LEU A 348 -0.05 8.36 18.69
N ALA A 349 -0.48 7.16 18.32
CA ALA A 349 -1.26 6.28 19.17
C ALA A 349 -0.45 5.81 20.40
N GLU A 350 0.82 5.45 20.20
CA GLU A 350 1.76 5.09 21.26
C GLU A 350 1.97 6.25 22.22
N LEU A 351 2.24 7.45 21.68
CA LEU A 351 2.46 8.64 22.48
C LEU A 351 1.21 9.04 23.28
N ALA A 352 0.03 8.98 22.66
CA ALA A 352 -1.24 9.25 23.31
C ALA A 352 -1.56 8.23 24.43
N ALA A 353 -1.17 6.96 24.27
CA ALA A 353 -1.32 5.93 25.30
C ALA A 353 -0.26 6.05 26.41
N THR A 354 0.95 6.50 26.07
CA THR A 354 2.09 6.58 26.99
C THR A 354 2.76 7.96 26.92
N PRO A 355 2.22 8.98 27.65
CA PRO A 355 2.72 10.35 27.56
C PRO A 355 4.19 10.56 27.95
N THR A 356 4.78 9.65 28.74
CA THR A 356 6.19 9.71 29.13
C THR A 356 7.15 9.54 27.95
N LEU A 357 6.69 8.95 26.84
CA LEU A 357 7.45 8.84 25.59
C LEU A 357 7.81 10.20 24.99
N ALA A 358 7.04 11.25 25.29
CA ALA A 358 7.33 12.61 24.82
C ALA A 358 8.73 13.07 25.25
N THR A 359 9.07 12.85 26.52
CA THR A 359 10.35 13.26 27.09
C THR A 359 11.46 12.28 26.69
N SER A 360 11.22 10.96 26.74
CA SER A 360 12.28 9.97 26.51
C SER A 360 12.67 9.83 25.04
N ARG A 361 11.72 9.93 24.09
CA ARG A 361 11.97 9.74 22.65
C ARG A 361 12.20 11.05 21.92
N TYR A 362 11.45 12.10 22.28
CA TYR A 362 11.49 13.38 21.56
C TYR A 362 12.16 14.52 22.34
N GLY A 363 12.41 14.35 23.65
CA GLY A 363 12.96 15.43 24.49
C GLY A 363 12.02 16.63 24.61
N MET A 364 10.70 16.41 24.45
CA MET A 364 9.70 17.47 24.36
C MET A 364 8.58 17.27 25.39
N GLN A 365 7.86 18.35 25.70
CA GLN A 365 6.61 18.26 26.43
C GLN A 365 5.56 17.50 25.60
N PHE A 366 4.68 16.76 26.26
CA PHE A 366 3.66 15.92 25.61
C PHE A 366 2.87 16.64 24.51
N GLN A 367 2.32 17.82 24.80
CA GLN A 367 1.54 18.59 23.83
C GLN A 367 2.35 19.03 22.60
N ALA A 368 3.64 19.36 22.79
CA ALA A 368 4.52 19.75 21.70
C ALA A 368 4.88 18.55 20.81
N ALA A 369 5.14 17.38 21.42
CA ALA A 369 5.38 16.14 20.69
C ALA A 369 4.15 15.69 19.90
N MET A 370 2.94 15.75 20.50
CA MET A 370 1.68 15.45 19.81
C MET A 370 1.44 16.41 18.64
N GLU A 371 1.67 17.71 18.81
CA GLU A 371 1.53 18.69 17.72
C GLU A 371 2.56 18.43 16.61
N GLN A 372 3.81 18.11 16.95
CA GLN A 372 4.85 17.80 15.96
C GLN A 372 4.46 16.58 15.11
N LEU A 373 4.01 15.49 15.73
CA LEU A 373 3.60 14.29 15.02
C LEU A 373 2.32 14.52 14.20
N SER A 374 1.35 15.28 14.73
CA SER A 374 0.15 15.68 13.98
C SER A 374 0.52 16.49 12.74
N ASN A 375 1.44 17.45 12.87
CA ASN A 375 1.96 18.23 11.75
C ASN A 375 2.65 17.34 10.72
N ARG A 376 3.46 16.37 11.16
CA ARG A 376 4.13 15.40 10.27
C ARG A 376 3.11 14.54 9.52
N TYR A 377 2.08 14.06 10.20
CA TYR A 377 1.00 13.28 9.59
C TYR A 377 0.27 14.08 8.51
N PHE A 378 -0.29 15.25 8.85
CA PHE A 378 -1.02 16.10 7.90
C PHE A 378 -0.16 16.74 6.83
N THR A 379 1.16 16.75 7.02
CA THR A 379 2.11 17.10 5.97
C THR A 379 2.25 15.96 4.98
N THR A 380 2.25 14.71 5.45
CA THR A 380 2.43 13.50 4.62
C THR A 380 1.12 13.08 3.92
N ILE A 381 -0.01 13.24 4.60
CA ILE A 381 -1.35 12.92 4.10
C ILE A 381 -2.12 14.24 3.98
N PRO A 382 -2.23 14.82 2.77
CA PRO A 382 -2.84 16.14 2.58
C PRO A 382 -4.32 16.17 2.94
N HIS A 383 -4.69 17.15 3.75
CA HIS A 383 -6.06 17.37 4.20
C HIS A 383 -6.55 18.79 3.86
N VAL A 384 -7.85 18.92 3.58
CA VAL A 384 -8.51 20.20 3.34
C VAL A 384 -9.22 20.66 4.62
N PHE A 385 -8.58 21.55 5.38
CA PHE A 385 -9.17 22.12 6.60
C PHE A 385 -9.93 23.44 6.37
N GLY A 386 -10.11 23.87 5.11
CA GLY A 386 -10.60 25.22 4.80
C GLY A 386 -9.73 26.27 5.50
N ARG A 387 -10.31 27.33 6.05
CA ARG A 387 -9.56 28.37 6.82
C ARG A 387 -9.31 28.03 8.29
N ASN A 388 -9.79 26.87 8.74
CA ASN A 388 -9.62 26.43 10.12
C ASN A 388 -8.19 25.98 10.38
N ARG A 389 -7.77 26.10 11.64
CA ARG A 389 -6.50 25.55 12.12
C ARG A 389 -6.49 24.03 11.94
N PRO A 390 -5.42 23.43 11.37
CA PRO A 390 -5.25 21.98 11.39
C PRO A 390 -5.38 21.44 12.82
N PRO A 391 -6.16 20.38 13.06
CA PRO A 391 -6.34 19.83 14.40
C PRO A 391 -5.03 19.21 14.91
N VAL A 392 -4.90 19.10 16.23
CA VAL A 392 -3.87 18.29 16.87
C VAL A 392 -4.50 16.98 17.29
N LEU A 393 -3.94 15.86 16.85
CA LEU A 393 -4.45 14.51 17.08
C LEU A 393 -4.10 14.03 18.50
N ASN A 394 -4.64 14.70 19.51
CA ASN A 394 -4.30 14.47 20.93
C ASN A 394 -5.22 13.47 21.65
N ASP A 395 -6.17 12.86 20.96
CA ASP A 395 -7.11 11.87 21.51
C ASP A 395 -7.24 10.65 20.60
N GLN A 396 -7.45 9.49 21.22
CA GLN A 396 -7.52 8.20 20.53
C GLN A 396 -8.68 8.13 19.53
N ALA A 397 -9.79 8.82 19.77
CA ALA A 397 -10.91 8.84 18.83
C ALA A 397 -10.56 9.58 17.54
N TYR A 398 -9.78 10.68 17.62
CA TYR A 398 -9.30 11.38 16.43
C TYR A 398 -8.28 10.53 15.67
N ILE A 399 -7.30 9.96 16.36
CA ILE A 399 -6.29 9.07 15.73
C ILE A 399 -6.98 7.91 15.02
N LYS A 400 -7.98 7.29 15.65
CA LYS A 400 -8.74 6.19 15.06
C LYS A 400 -9.44 6.60 13.76
N LYS A 401 -10.04 7.79 13.69
CA LYS A 401 -10.65 8.30 12.45
C LYS A 401 -9.63 8.43 11.31
N GLU A 402 -8.43 8.90 11.63
CA GLU A 402 -7.34 9.00 10.65
C GLU A 402 -6.80 7.63 10.22
N VAL A 403 -6.82 6.63 11.10
CA VAL A 403 -6.52 5.23 10.75
C VAL A 403 -7.59 4.68 9.79
N GLU A 404 -8.86 4.87 10.11
CA GLU A 404 -9.99 4.48 9.26
C GLU A 404 -9.90 5.18 7.88
N LEU A 405 -9.41 6.42 7.81
CA LEU A 405 -9.11 7.11 6.54
C LEU A 405 -8.05 6.39 5.73
N LEU A 406 -6.89 6.07 6.32
CA LEU A 406 -5.83 5.39 5.57
C LEU A 406 -6.22 3.98 5.11
N GLU A 407 -6.99 3.25 5.93
CA GLU A 407 -7.57 1.96 5.55
C GLU A 407 -8.52 2.13 4.36
N THR A 408 -9.45 3.10 4.44
CA THR A 408 -10.38 3.41 3.36
C THR A 408 -9.66 3.81 2.07
N LEU A 409 -8.60 4.63 2.16
CA LEU A 409 -7.78 5.02 1.01
C LEU A 409 -7.12 3.81 0.36
N THR A 410 -6.62 2.87 1.16
CA THR A 410 -5.98 1.64 0.66
C THR A 410 -6.99 0.74 -0.06
N ASP A 411 -8.18 0.55 0.53
CA ASP A 411 -9.26 -0.23 -0.10
C ASP A 411 -9.74 0.41 -1.40
N MET A 412 -9.80 1.75 -1.44
CA MET A 412 -10.17 2.49 -2.65
C MET A 412 -9.10 2.45 -3.76
N GLU A 413 -7.81 2.43 -3.42
CA GLU A 413 -6.72 2.21 -4.38
C GLU A 413 -6.90 0.86 -5.09
N VAL A 414 -7.17 -0.20 -4.33
CA VAL A 414 -7.45 -1.54 -4.87
C VAL A 414 -8.68 -1.53 -5.77
N ALA A 415 -9.77 -0.91 -5.33
CA ALA A 415 -10.99 -0.80 -6.13
C ALA A 415 -10.75 -0.03 -7.45
N ASN A 416 -9.97 1.06 -7.40
CA ASN A 416 -9.60 1.81 -8.60
C ASN A 416 -8.75 0.99 -9.58
N SER A 417 -7.80 0.20 -9.07
CA SER A 417 -7.00 -0.71 -9.88
C SER A 417 -7.89 -1.72 -10.63
N ILE A 418 -8.85 -2.32 -9.92
CA ILE A 418 -9.85 -3.23 -10.51
C ILE A 418 -10.68 -2.51 -11.60
N MET A 419 -11.17 -1.30 -11.32
CA MET A 419 -11.93 -0.52 -12.29
C MET A 419 -11.13 -0.18 -13.55
N LYS A 420 -9.82 0.08 -13.38
CA LYS A 420 -8.92 0.43 -14.47
C LYS A 420 -8.60 -0.77 -15.35
N ASP A 421 -8.31 -1.93 -14.78
CA ASP A 421 -8.09 -3.13 -15.58
C ASP A 421 -9.36 -3.56 -16.32
N ALA A 422 -10.52 -3.33 -15.70
CA ALA A 422 -11.81 -3.52 -16.34
C ALA A 422 -12.08 -2.57 -17.52
N SER A 423 -11.34 -1.48 -17.75
CA SER A 423 -11.60 -0.59 -18.90
C SER A 423 -10.92 -1.06 -20.20
N LYS A 424 -9.85 -1.86 -20.11
CA LYS A 424 -8.93 -2.20 -21.21
C LYS A 424 -9.43 -3.23 -22.25
N VAL A 425 -10.59 -3.87 -22.05
CA VAL A 425 -11.08 -4.98 -22.90
C VAL A 425 -12.28 -4.57 -23.74
N GLU A 426 -12.09 -4.17 -25.00
CA GLU A 426 -13.10 -3.45 -25.80
C GLU A 426 -14.41 -4.22 -26.14
N ASP A 427 -14.50 -5.52 -25.86
CA ASP A 427 -15.63 -6.38 -26.28
C ASP A 427 -16.57 -6.87 -25.16
N VAL A 428 -16.40 -6.40 -23.92
CA VAL A 428 -17.21 -6.84 -22.77
C VAL A 428 -17.87 -5.65 -22.07
N ASN A 429 -19.09 -5.84 -21.55
CA ASN A 429 -19.77 -4.79 -20.79
C ASN A 429 -18.91 -4.35 -19.58
N PRO A 430 -18.75 -3.03 -19.33
CA PRO A 430 -17.96 -2.53 -18.19
C PRO A 430 -18.35 -3.12 -16.83
N ILE A 431 -19.66 -3.34 -16.58
CA ILE A 431 -20.16 -3.90 -15.32
C ILE A 431 -19.75 -5.38 -15.19
N ASP A 432 -19.75 -6.13 -16.29
CA ASP A 432 -19.34 -7.52 -16.30
C ASP A 432 -17.85 -7.65 -15.99
N ARG A 433 -17.02 -6.74 -16.53
CA ARG A 433 -15.57 -6.70 -16.25
C ARG A 433 -15.27 -6.30 -14.81
N GLN A 434 -15.99 -5.32 -14.28
CA GLN A 434 -15.90 -4.93 -12.86
C GLN A 434 -16.28 -6.08 -11.95
N TYR A 435 -17.32 -6.85 -12.30
CA TYR A 435 -17.72 -8.05 -11.57
C TYR A 435 -16.64 -9.14 -11.60
N GLU A 436 -16.06 -9.43 -12.77
CA GLU A 436 -14.93 -10.37 -12.91
C GLU A 436 -13.74 -9.95 -12.04
N GLY A 437 -13.44 -8.65 -11.99
CA GLY A 437 -12.36 -8.08 -11.18
C GLY A 437 -12.56 -8.21 -9.66
N LEU A 438 -13.77 -8.53 -9.19
CA LEU A 438 -14.00 -8.86 -7.78
C LEU A 438 -13.44 -10.24 -7.39
N GLY A 439 -13.01 -11.06 -8.37
CA GLY A 439 -12.50 -12.41 -8.12
C GLY A 439 -13.58 -13.35 -7.59
N MET A 440 -14.86 -13.05 -7.84
CA MET A 440 -15.97 -13.88 -7.40
C MET A 440 -16.28 -14.94 -8.45
N GLN A 441 -16.42 -16.19 -7.99
CA GLN A 441 -16.84 -17.27 -8.87
C GLN A 441 -18.34 -17.23 -9.12
N GLU A 442 -19.12 -16.85 -8.10
CA GLU A 442 -20.57 -16.73 -8.23
C GLU A 442 -21.14 -15.64 -7.31
N MET A 443 -22.12 -14.90 -7.84
CA MET A 443 -22.98 -13.99 -7.09
C MET A 443 -24.40 -14.12 -7.64
N THR A 444 -25.21 -14.90 -6.95
CA THR A 444 -26.57 -15.23 -7.41
C THR A 444 -27.59 -14.56 -6.50
N PRO A 445 -28.49 -13.71 -7.03
CA PRO A 445 -29.55 -13.13 -6.24
C PRO A 445 -30.56 -14.21 -5.81
N LEU A 446 -30.87 -14.24 -4.52
CA LEU A 446 -31.90 -15.13 -3.98
C LEU A 446 -33.30 -14.63 -4.33
N ASP A 447 -34.20 -15.57 -4.62
CA ASP A 447 -35.61 -15.28 -4.80
C ASP A 447 -36.23 -14.84 -3.46
N HIS A 448 -36.99 -13.74 -3.47
CA HIS A 448 -37.69 -13.21 -2.30
C HIS A 448 -38.72 -14.19 -1.72
N SER A 449 -39.23 -15.11 -2.54
CA SER A 449 -40.15 -16.16 -2.12
C SER A 449 -39.45 -17.37 -1.50
N SER A 450 -38.13 -17.49 -1.63
CA SER A 450 -37.37 -18.60 -1.06
C SER A 450 -37.39 -18.57 0.47
N THR A 451 -37.40 -19.76 1.08
CA THR A 451 -37.29 -19.91 2.53
C THR A 451 -36.00 -19.26 3.05
N GLU A 452 -34.88 -19.46 2.36
CA GLU A 452 -33.59 -18.88 2.74
C GLU A 452 -33.63 -17.35 2.82
N PHE A 453 -34.23 -16.68 1.82
CA PHE A 453 -34.40 -15.23 1.84
C PHE A 453 -35.24 -14.77 3.04
N GLN A 454 -36.36 -15.44 3.31
CA GLN A 454 -37.26 -15.10 4.42
C GLN A 454 -36.57 -15.26 5.77
N GLU A 455 -35.83 -16.35 5.97
CA GLU A 455 -35.07 -16.59 7.20
C GLU A 455 -33.97 -15.54 7.40
N LEU A 456 -33.23 -15.17 6.36
CA LEU A 456 -32.21 -14.11 6.44
C LEU A 456 -32.83 -12.73 6.70
N GLN A 457 -33.99 -12.45 6.13
CA GLN A 457 -34.74 -11.23 6.42
C GLN A 457 -35.18 -11.20 7.88
N ASN A 458 -35.76 -12.29 8.38
CA ASN A 458 -36.19 -12.41 9.79
C ASN A 458 -34.98 -12.25 10.71
N TYR A 459 -33.87 -12.92 10.39
CA TYR A 459 -32.62 -12.81 11.14
C TYR A 459 -32.16 -11.35 11.26
N LEU A 460 -32.15 -10.57 10.18
CA LEU A 460 -31.81 -9.15 10.22
C LEU A 460 -32.79 -8.33 11.06
N THR A 461 -34.09 -8.56 10.92
CA THR A 461 -35.11 -7.74 11.60
C THR A 461 -35.27 -8.05 13.08
N GLU A 462 -35.15 -9.32 13.45
CA GLU A 462 -35.38 -9.83 14.81
C GLU A 462 -34.12 -9.73 15.68
N SER A 463 -32.92 -9.77 15.10
CA SER A 463 -31.65 -9.58 15.83
C SER A 463 -31.31 -8.11 16.12
N ARG A 464 -32.18 -7.16 15.74
CA ARG A 464 -31.96 -5.73 15.97
C ARG A 464 -31.92 -5.41 17.47
N GLY A 465 -30.81 -4.84 17.94
CA GLY A 465 -30.65 -4.35 19.31
C GLY A 465 -31.74 -3.34 19.70
N ALA A 466 -32.27 -3.48 20.93
CA ALA A 466 -33.38 -2.67 21.41
C ALA A 466 -33.09 -1.15 21.43
N THR A 467 -31.81 -0.77 21.60
CA THR A 467 -31.33 0.61 21.63
C THR A 467 -31.16 1.25 20.25
N HIS A 468 -31.21 0.48 19.16
CA HIS A 468 -31.02 0.99 17.80
C HIS A 468 -32.38 1.23 17.13
N HIS A 469 -32.86 2.47 17.09
CA HIS A 469 -34.19 2.83 16.55
C HIS A 469 -34.27 2.89 15.01
N LEU A 470 -33.65 1.92 14.33
CA LEU A 470 -33.65 1.79 12.88
C LEU A 470 -34.67 0.76 12.40
N ARG A 471 -35.25 0.97 11.22
CA ARG A 471 -36.09 -0.02 10.52
C ARG A 471 -35.40 -0.46 9.25
N TYR A 472 -35.17 -1.76 9.11
CA TYR A 472 -34.52 -2.34 7.94
C TYR A 472 -35.57 -2.80 6.92
N LYS A 473 -35.26 -2.61 5.63
CA LYS A 473 -35.99 -3.22 4.52
C LYS A 473 -34.96 -3.90 3.62
N VAL A 474 -34.97 -5.23 3.62
CA VAL A 474 -34.09 -6.03 2.75
C VAL A 474 -34.50 -5.79 1.30
N ARG A 475 -33.56 -5.31 0.48
CA ARG A 475 -33.79 -5.05 -0.95
C ARG A 475 -33.44 -6.25 -1.83
N ALA A 476 -32.35 -6.93 -1.50
CA ALA A 476 -31.86 -8.12 -2.19
C ALA A 476 -30.97 -8.90 -1.21
N VAL A 477 -30.84 -10.21 -1.45
CA VAL A 477 -29.86 -11.08 -0.81
C VAL A 477 -29.12 -11.80 -1.93
N PHE A 478 -27.80 -11.95 -1.78
CA PHE A 478 -26.95 -12.60 -2.77
C PHE A 478 -26.24 -13.78 -2.12
N ALA A 479 -26.34 -14.95 -2.73
CA ALA A 479 -25.43 -16.06 -2.45
C ALA A 479 -24.11 -15.77 -3.16
N ILE A 480 -23.00 -15.83 -2.42
CA ILE A 480 -21.68 -15.45 -2.88
C ILE A 480 -20.73 -16.64 -2.74
N TRP A 481 -19.97 -16.94 -3.80
CA TRP A 481 -18.92 -17.95 -3.79
C TRP A 481 -17.58 -17.34 -4.26
N ILE A 482 -16.55 -17.53 -3.44
CA ILE A 482 -15.18 -17.04 -3.65
C ILE A 482 -14.28 -18.28 -3.64
N SER A 483 -13.37 -18.44 -4.61
CA SER A 483 -12.44 -19.58 -4.57
C SER A 483 -11.42 -19.42 -3.46
N ASP A 484 -11.12 -20.53 -2.78
CA ASP A 484 -10.06 -20.63 -1.77
C ASP A 484 -8.63 -20.40 -2.32
N THR A 485 -8.45 -20.20 -3.63
CA THR A 485 -7.12 -20.06 -4.26
C THR A 485 -6.51 -18.65 -4.21
N ASP A 486 -7.26 -17.61 -3.81
CA ASP A 486 -6.79 -16.21 -3.82
C ASP A 486 -6.69 -15.56 -2.42
N ILE A 487 -6.71 -16.37 -1.35
CA ILE A 487 -6.64 -15.90 0.06
C ILE A 487 -5.22 -16.06 0.66
N GLU A 488 -4.20 -16.41 -0.15
CA GLU A 488 -2.80 -16.49 0.32
C GLU A 488 -2.07 -15.14 0.45
#